data_AF-A0A349KKW6-F1
#
_entry.id   AF-A0A349KKW6-F1
#
_cell.length_a   1.000
_cell.length_b   1.000
_cell.length_c   1.000
_cell.angle_alpha   90.00
_cell.angle_beta   90.00
_cell.angle_gamma   90.00
#
_symmetry.space_group_name_H-M   'P 1'
#
loop_
_entity.id
_entity.type
_entity.pdbx_description
1 polymer ?
#
loop_
_entity_poly.entity_id
_entity_poly.type
_entity_poly.pdbx_seq_one_letter_code
_entity_poly.pdbx_strand_id
1 'polypeptide(L)'
;VINALKDYESTQHLIGTQVVEFTDVRFENGEVSSGEAEMSSYLQAWHAWPDRSARIVLGTYHDKVRFSPGKGWQIYDMTLEYTSVEHRQMGEAS
;
A
#
# COMPACT_ATOMS: atom_id res chain seq x y z
N VAL A 1 11.44 2.69 14.17
CA VAL A 1 11.45 3.16 12.77
C VAL A 1 10.75 4.52 12.72
N ILE A 2 11.48 5.62 12.92
CA ILE A 2 10.89 6.98 12.97
C ILE A 2 11.59 7.92 11.95
N ASN A 3 12.75 7.52 11.43
CA ASN A 3 13.54 8.34 10.50
C ASN A 3 13.47 7.90 9.03
N ALA A 4 12.80 6.79 8.70
CA ALA A 4 12.80 6.25 7.33
C ALA A 4 11.97 7.08 6.33
N LEU A 5 11.09 7.95 6.81
CA LEU A 5 10.23 8.80 5.99
C LEU A 5 10.62 10.29 6.03
N LYS A 6 11.59 10.67 6.88
CA LYS A 6 11.85 12.08 7.21
C LYS A 6 12.51 12.86 6.06
N ASP A 7 13.11 12.15 5.12
CA ASP A 7 13.89 12.78 4.05
C ASP A 7 13.13 12.89 2.72
N TYR A 8 11.88 12.39 2.63
CA TYR A 8 11.07 12.54 1.42
C TYR A 8 10.35 13.89 1.41
N GLU A 9 10.51 14.64 0.33
CA GLU A 9 9.73 15.87 0.09
C GLU A 9 8.33 15.53 -0.44
N SER A 10 8.24 14.50 -1.28
CA SER A 10 6.97 14.07 -1.86
C SER A 10 6.96 12.57 -2.12
N THR A 11 5.78 11.97 -1.98
CA THR A 11 5.53 10.57 -2.30
C THR A 11 4.20 10.44 -3.04
N GLN A 12 4.10 9.41 -3.88
CA GLN A 12 2.83 9.00 -4.46
C GLN A 12 2.79 7.48 -4.52
N HIS A 13 1.64 6.92 -4.18
CA HIS A 13 1.35 5.50 -4.33
C HIS A 13 0.11 5.40 -5.21
N LEU A 14 0.28 4.87 -6.42
CA LEU A 14 -0.81 4.49 -7.30
C LEU A 14 -1.08 3.02 -7.06
N ILE A 15 -2.26 2.75 -6.50
CA ILE A 15 -2.76 1.39 -6.28
C ILE A 15 -3.61 1.01 -7.49
N GLY A 16 -3.17 -0.02 -8.20
CA GLY A 16 -3.83 -0.52 -9.40
C GLY A 16 -4.91 -1.55 -9.07
N THR A 17 -4.98 -2.59 -9.91
CA THR A 17 -5.91 -3.72 -9.72
C THR A 17 -5.78 -4.31 -8.32
N GLN A 18 -6.91 -4.54 -7.69
CA GLN A 18 -7.03 -5.18 -6.38
C GLN A 18 -7.85 -6.46 -6.54
N VAL A 19 -7.36 -7.54 -5.95
CA VAL A 19 -8.06 -8.82 -5.84
C VAL A 19 -8.21 -9.12 -4.36
N VAL A 20 -9.44 -9.45 -3.94
CA VAL A 20 -9.77 -9.73 -2.54
C VAL A 20 -10.37 -11.11 -2.44
N GLU A 21 -9.86 -11.90 -1.49
CA GLU A 21 -10.41 -13.20 -1.12
C GLU A 21 -10.84 -13.17 0.35
N PHE A 22 -12.14 -13.30 0.60
CA PHE A 22 -12.70 -13.34 1.94
C PHE A 22 -12.50 -14.74 2.55
N THR A 23 -11.81 -14.81 3.69
CA THR A 23 -11.50 -16.08 4.37
C THR A 23 -12.50 -16.39 5.49
N ASP A 24 -13.02 -15.38 6.19
CA ASP A 24 -14.15 -15.47 7.11
C ASP A 24 -14.93 -14.14 7.06
N VAL A 25 -16.25 -14.16 6.90
CA VAL A 25 -17.07 -12.94 6.99
C VAL A 25 -18.39 -13.28 7.64
N ARG A 26 -18.78 -12.47 8.63
CA ARG A 26 -20.06 -12.57 9.33
C ARG A 26 -20.85 -11.30 9.15
N PHE A 27 -22.16 -11.50 9.02
CA PHE A 27 -23.11 -10.43 8.85
C PHE A 27 -24.12 -10.45 9.99
N GLU A 28 -24.45 -9.26 10.51
CA GLU A 28 -25.52 -9.03 11.46
C GLU A 28 -26.37 -7.87 10.95
N ASN A 29 -27.70 -8.06 10.88
CA ASN A 29 -28.64 -7.06 10.38
C ASN A 29 -28.30 -6.52 8.97
N GLY A 30 -27.65 -7.32 8.13
CA GLY A 30 -27.24 -6.94 6.77
C GLY A 30 -25.92 -6.16 6.69
N GLU A 31 -25.25 -5.92 7.83
CA GLU A 31 -23.94 -5.28 7.90
C GLU A 31 -22.86 -6.29 8.31
N VAL A 32 -21.61 -6.05 7.91
CA VAL A 32 -20.48 -6.88 8.35
C VAL A 32 -20.26 -6.66 9.85
N SER A 33 -20.29 -7.74 10.64
CA SER A 33 -20.01 -7.69 12.08
C SER A 33 -18.59 -8.13 12.41
N SER A 34 -18.02 -9.05 11.63
CA SER A 34 -16.61 -9.46 11.71
C SER A 34 -16.14 -10.05 10.39
N GLY A 35 -14.83 -10.09 10.17
CA GLY A 35 -14.28 -10.86 9.06
C GLY A 35 -12.76 -10.74 8.91
N GLU A 36 -12.22 -11.65 8.12
CA GLU A 36 -10.85 -11.68 7.64
C GLU A 36 -10.84 -11.89 6.12
N ALA A 37 -9.86 -11.29 5.46
CA ALA A 37 -9.64 -11.45 4.03
C ALA A 37 -8.16 -11.28 3.69
N GLU A 38 -7.77 -11.80 2.54
CA GLU A 38 -6.50 -11.54 1.91
C GLU A 38 -6.72 -10.62 0.70
N MET A 39 -5.81 -9.66 0.49
CA MET A 39 -5.89 -8.71 -0.61
C MET A 39 -4.54 -8.63 -1.32
N SER A 40 -4.56 -8.70 -2.65
CA SER A 40 -3.39 -8.45 -3.49
C SER A 40 -3.61 -7.21 -4.34
N SER A 41 -2.68 -6.27 -4.31
CA SER A 41 -2.82 -4.97 -4.96
C SER A 41 -1.57 -4.59 -5.74
N TYR A 42 -1.72 -4.29 -7.04
CA TYR A 42 -0.61 -3.75 -7.82
C TYR A 42 -0.21 -2.37 -7.32
N LEU A 43 1.10 -2.13 -7.20
CA LEU A 43 1.69 -0.88 -6.76
C LEU A 43 2.56 -0.28 -7.86
N GLN A 44 2.33 1.00 -8.14
CA GLN A 44 3.34 1.91 -8.68
C GLN A 44 3.54 3.05 -7.69
N ALA A 45 4.72 3.16 -7.08
CA ALA A 45 5.06 4.23 -6.16
C ALA A 45 6.28 5.01 -6.63
N TRP A 46 6.33 6.29 -6.26
CA TRP A 46 7.55 7.07 -6.29
C TRP A 46 7.75 7.85 -5.00
N HIS A 47 9.01 8.01 -4.63
CA HIS A 47 9.45 8.80 -3.50
C HIS A 47 10.54 9.76 -3.97
N ALA A 48 10.36 11.06 -3.74
CA ALA A 48 11.31 12.10 -4.12
C ALA A 48 11.96 12.72 -2.89
N TRP A 49 13.26 12.99 -2.99
CA TRP A 49 14.04 13.69 -1.99
C TRP A 49 14.30 15.15 -2.43
N PRO A 50 14.64 16.06 -1.48
CA PRO A 50 14.95 17.46 -1.78
C PRO A 50 16.12 17.66 -2.76
N ASP A 51 17.05 16.69 -2.84
CA ASP A 51 18.17 16.73 -3.79
C ASP A 51 17.77 16.36 -5.22
N ARG A 52 16.46 16.25 -5.48
CA ARG A 52 15.85 15.84 -6.75
C ARG A 52 16.16 14.41 -7.16
N SER A 53 16.67 13.56 -6.27
CA SER A 53 16.67 12.12 -6.50
C SER A 53 15.26 11.55 -6.30
N ALA A 54 14.94 10.50 -7.03
CA ALA A 54 13.68 9.78 -6.89
C ALA A 54 13.90 8.26 -6.95
N ARG A 55 13.13 7.54 -6.14
CA ARG A 55 13.01 6.09 -6.18
C ARG A 55 11.65 5.74 -6.73
N ILE A 56 11.60 4.98 -7.82
CA ILE A 56 10.38 4.41 -8.40
C ILE A 56 10.32 2.94 -8.04
N VAL A 57 9.15 2.49 -7.59
CA VAL A 57 8.89 1.12 -7.16
C VAL A 57 7.68 0.59 -7.90
N LEU A 58 7.83 -0.58 -8.53
CA LEU A 58 6.73 -1.39 -9.03
C LEU A 58 6.68 -2.69 -8.24
N GLY A 59 5.49 -3.13 -7.86
CA GLY A 59 5.34 -4.37 -7.11
C GLY A 59 3.91 -4.74 -6.82
N THR A 60 3.75 -5.70 -5.92
CA THR A 60 2.44 -6.17 -5.44
C THR A 60 2.45 -6.13 -3.91
N TYR A 61 1.48 -5.48 -3.31
CA TYR A 61 1.18 -5.66 -1.89
C TYR A 61 0.38 -6.95 -1.72
N HIS A 62 0.78 -7.77 -0.76
CA HIS A 62 0.04 -8.90 -0.24
C HIS A 62 -0.34 -8.60 1.21
N ASP A 63 -1.63 -8.35 1.42
CA ASP A 63 -2.19 -7.87 2.68
C ASP A 63 -3.08 -8.94 3.32
N LYS A 64 -3.05 -9.01 4.64
CA LYS A 64 -4.10 -9.62 5.44
C LYS A 64 -4.87 -8.52 6.14
N VAL A 65 -6.20 -8.55 5.96
CA VAL A 65 -7.11 -7.55 6.53
C VAL A 65 -8.09 -8.20 7.48
N ARG A 66 -8.48 -7.47 8.51
CA ARG A 66 -9.54 -7.86 9.45
C ARG A 66 -10.54 -6.73 9.63
N PHE A 67 -11.81 -7.07 9.72
CA PHE A 67 -12.86 -6.12 10.04
C PHE A 67 -12.85 -5.82 11.55
N SER A 68 -12.83 -4.53 11.89
CA SER A 68 -12.95 -4.04 13.26
C SER A 68 -14.21 -3.19 13.37
N PRO A 69 -15.18 -3.57 14.23
CA PRO A 69 -16.39 -2.78 14.45
C PRO A 69 -16.06 -1.31 14.78
N GLY A 70 -16.73 -0.38 14.08
CA GLY A 70 -16.49 1.06 14.20
C GLY A 70 -15.26 1.62 13.49
N LYS A 71 -14.37 0.77 12.93
CA LYS A 71 -13.18 1.18 12.17
C LYS A 71 -13.17 0.68 10.71
N GLY A 72 -13.96 -0.35 10.41
CA GLY A 72 -13.96 -1.01 9.10
C GLY A 72 -12.83 -2.02 8.95
N TRP A 73 -12.45 -2.33 7.71
CA TRP A 73 -11.35 -3.23 7.39
C TRP A 73 -10.00 -2.58 7.68
N GLN A 74 -9.10 -3.33 8.32
CA GLN A 74 -7.79 -2.86 8.74
C GLN A 74 -6.73 -3.88 8.28
N ILE A 75 -5.68 -3.40 7.63
CA ILE A 75 -4.50 -4.22 7.31
C ILE A 75 -3.76 -4.53 8.62
N TYR A 76 -3.50 -5.81 8.88
CA TYR A 76 -2.75 -6.25 10.07
C TYR A 76 -1.44 -6.97 9.73
N ASP A 77 -1.28 -7.41 8.48
CA ASP A 77 -0.06 -7.94 7.90
C ASP A 77 0.03 -7.46 6.46
N MET A 78 1.22 -7.08 6.01
CA MET A 78 1.48 -6.57 4.66
C MET A 78 2.90 -6.89 4.25
N THR A 79 3.05 -7.52 3.09
CA THR A 79 4.34 -7.73 2.44
C THR A 79 4.33 -7.07 1.06
N LEU A 80 5.39 -6.34 0.73
CA LEU A 80 5.61 -5.82 -0.62
C LEU A 80 6.54 -6.75 -1.39
N GLU A 81 6.02 -7.39 -2.44
CA GLU A 81 6.83 -8.09 -3.43
C GLU A 81 7.27 -7.08 -4.50
N TYR A 82 8.58 -6.92 -4.68
CA TYR A 82 9.13 -6.00 -5.67
C TYR A 82 9.21 -6.66 -7.05
N THR A 83 8.61 -6.04 -8.06
CA THR A 83 8.82 -6.40 -9.46
C THR A 83 9.95 -5.58 -10.08
N SER A 84 10.03 -4.29 -9.74
CA SER A 84 11.09 -3.40 -10.21
C SER A 84 11.37 -2.28 -9.20
N VAL A 85 12.63 -1.88 -9.11
CA VAL A 85 13.06 -0.71 -8.33
C VAL A 85 14.06 0.06 -9.17
N GLU A 86 13.80 1.36 -9.34
CA GLU A 86 14.67 2.28 -10.06
C GLU A 86 15.04 3.46 -9.16
N HIS A 87 16.29 3.88 -9.23
CA HIS A 87 16.76 5.14 -8.66
C HIS A 87 17.19 6.06 -9.80
N ARG A 88 16.66 7.28 -9.83
CA ARG A 88 16.96 8.26 -10.88
C ARG A 88 17.08 9.67 -10.34
N GLN A 89 17.87 10.49 -11.03
CA GLN A 89 17.89 11.93 -10.82
C GLN A 89 16.76 12.56 -11.64
N MET A 90 15.93 13.39 -11.01
CA MET A 90 14.88 14.14 -11.70
C MET A 90 15.54 15.33 -12.41
N GLY A 91 15.44 15.36 -13.75
CA GLY A 91 15.96 16.47 -14.56
C GLY A 91 15.33 17.82 -14.21
N GLU A 92 15.94 18.91 -14.66
CA GLU A 92 15.47 20.27 -14.35
C GLU A 92 14.02 20.50 -14.81
N ALA A 93 13.26 21.27 -14.02
CA ALA A 93 11.94 21.70 -14.45
C ALA A 93 12.17 22.86 -15.42
N SER A 94 11.97 22.58 -16.70
CA SER A 94 12.00 23.57 -17.79
C SER A 94 10.85 24.56 -17.69
#